data_AF-A0A396AMW4-F1
#
_entry.id   AF-A0A396AMW4-F1
#
_cell.length_a   1.000
_cell.length_b   1.000
_cell.length_c   1.000
_cell.angle_alpha   90.00
_cell.angle_beta   90.00
_cell.angle_gamma   90.00
#
_symmetry.space_group_name_H-M   'P 1'
#
loop_
_entity.id
_entity.type
_entity.pdbx_description
1 polymer ?
#
loop_
_entity_poly.entity_id
_entity_poly.type
_entity_poly.pdbx_seq_one_letter_code
_entity_poly.pdbx_strand_id
1 'polypeptide(L)'
;MTDSSNGKKYVGSATGENMIWGRWKDYIANGNGGNIELKSLDFEYIQKNFRYSILEIYKSTTDDDAILERESWWKELLMTRQFGYNKN
;
A
#
# COMPACT_ATOMS: atom_id res chain seq x y z
N MET A 1 2.00 -1.23 -4.40
CA MET A 1 2.29 -0.01 -5.19
C MET A 1 3.76 0.00 -5.57
N THR A 2 4.07 0.40 -6.80
CA THR A 2 5.45 0.52 -7.29
C THR A 2 5.63 1.88 -7.94
N ASP A 3 6.68 2.59 -7.56
CA ASP A 3 7.10 3.82 -8.21
C ASP A 3 7.97 3.48 -9.43
N SER A 4 7.46 3.74 -10.63
CA SER A 4 8.15 3.40 -11.87
C SER A 4 9.37 4.28 -12.14
N SER A 5 9.55 5.38 -11.41
CA SER A 5 10.69 6.29 -11.63
C SER A 5 11.97 5.83 -10.93
N ASN A 6 11.84 5.07 -9.84
CA ASN A 6 12.99 4.66 -9.00
C ASN A 6 12.94 3.19 -8.54
N GLY A 7 11.85 2.47 -8.85
CA GLY A 7 11.68 1.06 -8.49
C GLY A 7 11.28 0.79 -7.04
N LYS A 8 11.16 1.82 -6.19
CA LYS A 8 10.73 1.68 -4.80
C LYS A 8 9.29 1.18 -4.74
N LYS A 9 9.01 0.37 -3.72
CA LYS A 9 7.70 -0.27 -3.54
C LYS A 9 7.09 0.10 -2.20
N TYR A 10 5.77 0.07 -2.17
CA TYR A 10 4.96 0.19 -0.95
C TYR A 10 3.95 -0.97 -0.94
N VAL A 11 3.88 -1.67 0.19
CA VAL A 11 2.90 -2.72 0.48
C VAL A 11 2.01 -2.23 1.61
N GLY A 12 0.70 -2.42 1.47
CA GLY A 12 -0.25 -2.19 2.55
C GLY A 12 -1.45 -3.12 2.40
N SER A 13 -2.15 -3.35 3.50
CA SER A 13 -3.42 -4.07 3.50
C SER A 13 -4.61 -3.11 3.46
N ALA A 14 -5.77 -3.70 3.23
CA ALA A 14 -7.05 -3.03 3.37
C ALA A 14 -7.96 -3.94 4.19
N THR A 15 -8.12 -3.62 5.47
CA THR A 15 -8.94 -4.32 6.47
C THR A 15 -10.19 -3.51 6.81
N GLY A 16 -11.13 -4.11 7.55
CA GLY A 16 -12.39 -3.46 7.95
C GLY A 16 -13.45 -3.36 6.85
N GLU A 17 -14.59 -2.73 7.16
CA GLU A 17 -15.83 -2.83 6.35
C GLU A 17 -15.70 -2.41 4.89
N ASN A 18 -14.84 -1.43 4.59
CA ASN A 18 -14.68 -0.88 3.25
C ASN A 18 -13.57 -1.56 2.43
N MET A 19 -12.75 -2.42 3.03
CA MET A 19 -11.68 -3.19 2.37
C MET A 19 -10.93 -2.37 1.30
N ILE A 20 -10.65 -2.96 0.13
CA ILE A 20 -9.92 -2.33 -0.98
C ILE A 20 -10.60 -1.03 -1.48
N TRP A 21 -11.92 -0.94 -1.37
CA TRP A 21 -12.67 0.22 -1.83
C TRP A 21 -12.38 1.47 -0.99
N GLY A 22 -12.25 1.30 0.33
CA GLY A 22 -11.83 2.38 1.24
C GLY A 22 -10.44 2.90 0.87
N ARG A 23 -9.48 1.98 0.72
CA ARG A 23 -8.10 2.33 0.33
C ARG A 23 -8.02 3.07 -1.00
N TRP A 24 -8.79 2.66 -2.01
CA TRP A 24 -8.80 3.34 -3.30
C TRP A 24 -9.41 4.74 -3.23
N LYS A 25 -10.49 4.92 -2.45
CA LYS A 25 -11.03 6.25 -2.20
C LYS A 25 -10.00 7.18 -1.56
N ASP A 26 -9.26 6.70 -0.56
CA ASP A 26 -8.24 7.49 0.11
C ASP A 26 -7.11 7.90 -0.85
N TYR A 27 -6.64 6.98 -1.69
CA TYR A 27 -5.61 7.27 -2.68
C TYR A 27 -6.08 8.24 -3.77
N ILE A 28 -7.34 8.17 -4.19
CA ILE A 28 -7.91 9.14 -5.13
C ILE A 28 -7.99 10.53 -4.48
N ALA A 29 -8.32 10.59 -3.18
CA ALA A 29 -8.48 11.86 -2.47
C ALA A 29 -7.15 12.57 -2.17
N ASN A 30 -6.09 11.84 -1.83
CA ASN A 30 -4.83 12.44 -1.35
C ASN A 30 -3.53 11.77 -1.83
N GLY A 31 -3.61 10.65 -2.55
CA GLY A 31 -2.47 9.89 -3.09
C GLY A 31 -1.64 9.10 -2.09
N ASN A 32 -1.63 9.47 -0.80
CA ASN A 32 -0.77 8.85 0.20
C ASN A 32 -1.50 7.87 1.12
N GLY A 33 -2.83 7.93 1.22
CA GLY A 33 -3.64 7.05 2.07
C GLY A 33 -3.24 7.08 3.55
N GLY A 34 -2.69 8.20 4.02
CA GLY A 34 -2.22 8.37 5.39
C GLY A 34 -0.80 7.86 5.67
N ASN A 35 -0.10 7.28 4.69
CA ASN A 35 1.21 6.67 4.89
C ASN A 35 2.33 7.70 5.01
N ILE A 36 3.15 7.58 6.07
CA ILE A 36 4.15 8.58 6.47
C ILE A 36 5.10 8.93 5.31
N GLU A 37 5.72 7.94 4.67
CA GLU A 37 6.67 8.19 3.57
C GLU A 37 6.01 8.63 2.26
N LEU A 38 4.73 8.32 2.07
CA LEU A 38 4.01 8.78 0.88
C LEU A 38 3.53 10.22 1.06
N LYS A 39 3.37 10.71 2.29
CA LYS A 39 3.00 12.11 2.58
C LYS A 39 4.08 13.11 2.19
N SER A 40 5.35 12.68 2.12
CA SER A 40 6.44 13.54 1.65
C SER A 40 6.52 13.65 0.12
N LEU A 41 5.64 12.97 -0.61
CA LEU A 41 5.56 13.03 -2.07
C LEU A 41 4.35 13.85 -2.49
N ASP A 42 4.52 14.68 -3.51
CA ASP A 42 3.42 15.46 -4.08
C ASP A 42 2.38 14.55 -4.75
N PHE A 43 1.11 14.95 -4.68
CA PHE A 43 0.02 14.17 -5.26
C PHE A 43 0.20 13.96 -6.77
N GLU A 44 0.63 14.99 -7.51
CA GLU A 44 0.90 14.90 -8.95
C GLU A 44 2.04 13.93 -9.26
N TYR A 45 3.08 13.89 -8.41
CA TYR A 45 4.17 12.94 -8.54
C TYR A 45 3.66 11.50 -8.37
N ILE A 46 2.81 11.26 -7.37
CA ILE A 46 2.20 9.94 -7.14
C ILE A 46 1.35 9.53 -8.36
N GLN A 47 0.48 10.42 -8.85
CA GLN A 47 -0.37 10.14 -10.02
C GLN A 47 0.45 9.76 -11.26
N LYS A 48 1.57 10.44 -11.50
CA LYS A 48 2.42 10.20 -12.67
C LYS A 48 3.21 8.90 -12.55
N ASN A 49 3.83 8.66 -11.38
CA ASN A 49 4.88 7.65 -11.25
C ASN A 49 4.43 6.35 -10.59
N PHE A 50 3.32 6.32 -9.85
CA PHE A 50 2.91 5.12 -9.14
C PHE A 50 2.06 4.19 -10.00
N ARG A 51 2.29 2.89 -9.83
CA ARG A 51 1.50 1.80 -10.41
C ARG A 51 0.95 0.93 -9.28
N TYR A 52 -0.31 0.55 -9.42
CA TYR A 52 -1.07 -0.18 -8.43
C TYR A 52 -1.28 -1.62 -8.90
N SER A 53 -1.08 -2.57 -8.00
CA SER A 53 -1.31 -4.00 -8.23
C SER A 53 -1.87 -4.62 -6.96
N ILE A 54 -2.69 -5.66 -7.13
CA ILE A 54 -3.19 -6.49 -6.04
C ILE A 54 -2.26 -7.70 -5.94
N LEU A 55 -1.72 -7.95 -4.74
CA LEU A 55 -0.86 -9.10 -4.48
C LEU A 55 -1.68 -10.32 -4.04
N GLU A 56 -2.73 -10.09 -3.24
CA GLU A 56 -3.54 -11.13 -2.62
C GLU A 56 -4.92 -10.58 -2.27
N ILE A 57 -5.96 -11.43 -2.30
CA ILE A 57 -7.35 -11.06 -2.01
C ILE A 57 -7.88 -11.98 -0.93
N TYR A 58 -8.54 -11.38 0.07
CA TYR A 58 -9.21 -12.09 1.16
C TYR A 58 -10.72 -11.82 1.15
N LYS A 59 -11.48 -12.75 1.72
CA LYS A 59 -12.91 -12.53 2.00
C LYS A 59 -13.04 -11.56 3.17
N SER A 60 -14.12 -10.79 3.21
CA SER A 60 -14.44 -9.90 4.34
C SER A 60 -14.63 -10.61 5.68
N THR A 61 -14.82 -11.94 5.67
CA THR A 61 -14.92 -12.78 6.86
C THR A 61 -13.57 -13.30 7.35
N THR A 62 -12.47 -12.96 6.67
CA THR A 62 -11.12 -13.34 7.09
C THR A 62 -10.72 -12.47 8.27
N ASP A 63 -10.08 -13.07 9.27
CA ASP A 63 -9.54 -12.34 10.41
C ASP A 63 -8.53 -11.27 9.94
N ASP A 64 -8.67 -10.05 10.47
CA ASP A 64 -7.79 -8.93 10.16
C ASP A 64 -6.34 -9.25 10.56
N ASP A 65 -6.13 -10.02 11.63
CA ASP A 65 -4.78 -10.43 12.08
C ASP A 65 -4.06 -11.27 11.02
N ALA A 66 -4.78 -12.17 10.35
CA ALA A 66 -4.23 -12.98 9.26
C ALA A 66 -3.86 -12.10 8.05
N ILE A 67 -4.66 -11.06 7.75
CA ILE A 67 -4.38 -10.11 6.67
C ILE A 67 -3.13 -9.28 7.00
N LEU A 68 -2.98 -8.84 8.24
CA LEU A 68 -1.82 -8.07 8.71
C LEU A 68 -0.53 -8.90 8.70
N GLU A 69 -0.59 -10.16 9.11
CA GLU A 69 0.55 -11.08 9.02
C GLU A 69 1.02 -11.22 7.56
N ARG A 70 0.07 -11.39 6.64
CA ARG A 70 0.36 -11.55 5.20
C ARG A 70 0.88 -10.26 4.57
N GLU A 71 0.39 -9.09 5.01
CA GLU A 71 0.98 -7.80 4.65
C GLU A 71 2.46 -7.72 5.08
N SER A 72 2.76 -8.09 6.33
CA SER A 72 4.13 -8.12 6.85
C SER A 72 5.02 -9.05 6.03
N TRP A 73 4.52 -10.25 5.70
CA TRP A 73 5.23 -11.21 4.86
C TRP A 73 5.59 -10.63 3.48
N TRP A 74 4.65 -9.92 2.83
CA TRP A 74 4.91 -9.26 1.55
C TRP A 74 5.91 -8.11 1.67
N LYS A 75 5.91 -7.35 2.78
CA LYS A 75 6.90 -6.30 3.03
C LYS A 75 8.31 -6.87 3.11
N GLU A 76 8.48 -8.00 3.79
CA GLU A 76 9.76 -8.70 3.91
C GLU A 76 10.19 -9.28 2.56
N LEU A 77 9.33 -10.05 1.90
CA LEU A 77 9.65 -10.70 0.62
C LEU A 77 10.04 -9.70 -0.47
N LEU A 78 9.34 -8.57 -0.54
CA LEU A 78 9.58 -7.52 -1.53
C LEU A 78 10.57 -6.45 -1.03
N MET A 79 11.14 -6.65 0.17
CA MET A 79 12.11 -5.78 0.83
C MET A 79 11.66 -4.31 0.92
N THR A 80 10.36 -4.07 1.09
CA THR A 80 9.81 -2.70 1.04
C THR A 80 10.10 -1.88 2.29
N ARG A 81 10.50 -2.54 3.39
CA ARG A 81 11.00 -1.88 4.61
C ARG A 81 12.42 -1.32 4.45
N GLN A 82 13.27 -2.04 3.73
CA GLN A 82 14.68 -1.67 3.55
C GLN A 82 14.87 -0.76 2.33
N PHE A 83 14.18 -1.07 1.22
CA PHE A 83 14.40 -0.42 -0.07
C PHE A 83 13.14 0.25 -0.64
N GLY A 84 12.05 0.28 0.11
CA GLY A 84 10.77 0.83 -0.31
C GLY A 84 10.32 2.02 0.53
N TYR A 85 9.01 2.21 0.58
CA TYR A 85 8.33 3.29 1.30
C TYR A 85 7.64 2.81 2.58
N ASN A 86 7.82 1.55 3.00
CA ASN A 86 7.29 1.08 4.28
C ASN A 86 8.27 1.41 5.41
N LYS A 87 7.81 2.11 6.46
CA LYS A 87 8.59 2.41 7.68
C LYS A 87 8.03 1.79 8.95
N ASN A 88 7.05 0.90 8.80
CA ASN A 88 6.46 0.09 9.85
C ASN A 88 6.70 -1.39 9.61
#